data_AF-A0A328DP71-F1
#
_entry.id   AF-A0A328DP71-F1
#
_cell.length_a   1.000
_cell.length_b   1.000
_cell.length_c   1.000
_cell.angle_alpha   90.00
_cell.angle_beta   90.00
_cell.angle_gamma   90.00
#
_symmetry.space_group_name_H-M   'P 1'
#
loop_
_entity.id
_entity.type
_entity.pdbx_description
1 polymer ?
#
loop_
_entity_poly.entity_id
_entity_poly.type
_entity_poly.pdbx_seq_one_letter_code
_entity_poly.pdbx_strand_id
1 'polypeptide(L)'
;MDKVLGASFIEQLNQGNKLDGKLAWKSTSWTAAINALQVKLNVKVDKHNIQARLKTWEKHYDILHPLLISCNSGSPITWDYTAGRIMVHDENVWNERLKVCSCLLTLHLTRDQNTLLMNSHFAFLMAQF
;
A
#
# COMPACT_ATOMS: atom_id res chain seq x y z
N MET A 1 1.81 -11.52 3.07
CA MET A 1 2.96 -10.75 3.58
C MET A 1 2.57 -9.31 3.90
N ASP A 2 2.13 -8.52 2.93
CA ASP A 2 1.94 -7.07 3.10
C ASP A 2 0.96 -6.64 4.18
N LYS A 3 -0.15 -7.39 4.34
CA LYS A 3 -1.13 -7.14 5.41
C LYS A 3 -0.48 -7.22 6.81
N VAL A 4 0.39 -8.21 7.04
CA VAL A 4 1.09 -8.39 8.32
C VAL A 4 2.13 -7.29 8.52
N LEU A 5 2.88 -6.95 7.46
CA LEU A 5 3.90 -5.91 7.51
C LEU A 5 3.29 -4.54 7.78
N GLY A 6 2.21 -4.18 7.07
CA GLY A 6 1.51 -2.90 7.25
C GLY A 6 0.91 -2.76 8.64
N ALA A 7 0.25 -3.81 9.15
CA ALA A 7 -0.27 -3.82 10.52
C ALA A 7 0.85 -3.62 11.56
N SER A 8 1.99 -4.30 11.39
CA SER A 8 3.13 -4.15 12.31
C SER A 8 3.67 -2.72 12.31
N PHE A 9 3.84 -2.08 11.16
CA PHE A 9 4.36 -0.71 11.11
C PHE A 9 3.37 0.33 11.62
N ILE A 10 2.06 0.11 11.48
CA ILE A 10 1.05 0.98 12.09
C ILE A 10 1.10 0.92 13.61
N GLU A 11 1.22 -0.29 14.17
CA GLU A 11 1.39 -0.45 15.60
C GLU A 11 2.64 0.30 16.10
N GLN A 12 3.74 0.21 15.37
CA GLN A 12 4.97 0.93 15.67
C GLN A 12 4.85 2.46 15.49
N LEU A 13 4.05 2.92 14.52
CA LEU A 13 3.72 4.33 14.34
C LEU A 13 2.95 4.86 15.55
N ASN A 14 1.93 4.14 15.98
CA ASN A 14 1.10 4.49 17.16
C ASN A 14 1.93 4.51 18.46
N GLN A 15 3.03 3.77 18.51
CA GLN A 15 4.00 3.78 19.61
C GLN A 15 5.05 4.90 19.52
N GLY A 16 5.01 5.75 18.48
CA GLY A 16 5.99 6.83 18.29
C GLY A 16 7.38 6.34 17.88
N ASN A 17 7.46 5.19 17.20
CA ASN A 17 8.73 4.61 16.73
C ASN A 17 9.07 4.98 15.28
N LYS A 18 8.19 5.74 14.61
CA LYS A 18 8.49 6.43 13.36
C LYS A 18 9.39 7.63 13.65
N LEU A 19 10.38 7.83 12.80
CA LEU A 19 11.27 9.00 12.79
C LEU A 19 11.03 9.81 11.51
N ASP A 20 11.56 11.03 11.48
CA ASP A 20 11.46 11.91 10.31
C ASP A 20 12.18 11.32 9.09
N GLY A 21 11.47 11.28 7.96
CA GLY A 21 11.94 10.76 6.68
C GLY A 21 11.43 9.35 6.35
N LYS A 22 11.28 9.07 5.06
CA LYS A 22 10.65 7.85 4.49
C LYS A 22 10.93 6.57 5.28
N LEU A 23 12.10 5.97 5.14
CA LEU A 23 12.44 4.70 5.80
C LEU A 23 13.02 4.87 7.21
N ALA A 24 12.82 6.03 7.84
CA ALA A 24 13.35 6.30 9.16
C ALA A 24 12.42 5.68 10.23
N TRP A 25 12.87 4.58 10.81
CA TRP A 25 12.21 3.85 11.88
C TRP A 25 13.24 3.43 12.91
N LYS A 26 12.86 3.44 14.19
CA LYS A 26 13.71 2.91 15.27
C LYS A 26 13.99 1.41 15.04
N SER A 27 15.11 0.92 15.60
CA SER A 27 15.52 -0.48 15.47
C SER A 27 14.41 -1.46 15.92
N THR A 28 13.70 -1.10 17.00
CA THR A 28 12.57 -1.86 17.55
C THR A 28 11.48 -2.13 16.52
N SER A 29 11.20 -1.18 15.63
CA SER A 29 10.17 -1.35 14.59
C SER A 29 10.55 -2.42 13.57
N TRP A 30 11.83 -2.47 13.17
CA TRP A 30 12.31 -3.48 12.23
C TRP A 30 12.27 -4.87 12.87
N THR A 31 12.71 -4.99 14.12
CA THR A 31 12.62 -6.25 14.87
C THR A 31 11.18 -6.72 15.03
N ALA A 32 10.25 -5.81 15.35
CA ALA A 32 8.83 -6.13 15.45
C ALA A 32 8.26 -6.66 14.13
N ALA A 33 8.59 -6.01 13.00
CA ALA A 33 8.12 -6.43 11.68
C ALA A 33 8.70 -7.79 11.26
N ILE A 34 10.00 -8.02 11.49
CA ILE A 34 10.66 -9.31 11.22
C ILE A 34 10.00 -10.42 12.05
N ASN A 35 9.80 -10.18 13.35
CA ASN A 35 9.17 -11.15 14.24
C ASN A 35 7.72 -11.42 13.84
N ALA A 36 6.95 -10.39 13.47
CA ALA A 36 5.57 -10.55 13.03
C ALA A 36 5.46 -11.43 11.78
N LEU A 37 6.37 -11.25 10.80
CA LEU A 37 6.41 -12.08 9.61
C LEU A 37 6.85 -13.52 9.91
N GLN A 38 7.86 -13.69 10.77
CA GLN A 38 8.32 -15.01 11.17
C GLN A 38 7.24 -15.78 11.94
N VAL A 39 6.56 -15.15 12.91
CA VAL A 39 5.56 -15.81 13.75
C VAL A 39 4.27 -16.08 12.97
N LYS A 40 3.76 -15.10 12.22
CA LYS A 40 2.43 -15.22 11.60
C LYS A 40 2.44 -15.95 10.27
N LEU A 41 3.56 -15.91 9.54
CA LEU A 41 3.65 -16.44 8.18
C LEU A 41 4.79 -17.45 8.00
N ASN A 42 5.60 -17.71 9.03
CA ASN A 42 6.80 -18.55 8.96
C ASN A 42 7.79 -18.11 7.87
N VAL A 43 7.90 -16.80 7.63
CA VAL A 43 8.81 -16.23 6.65
C VAL A 43 10.03 -15.61 7.34
N LYS A 44 11.23 -16.09 6.99
CA LYS A 44 12.49 -15.48 7.38
C LYS A 44 12.84 -14.35 6.42
N VAL A 45 12.92 -13.13 6.96
CA VAL A 45 13.37 -11.94 6.25
C VAL A 45 14.30 -11.13 7.13
N ASP A 46 15.14 -10.32 6.50
CA ASP A 46 15.91 -9.29 7.17
C ASP A 46 15.35 -7.90 6.91
N LYS A 47 16.00 -6.90 7.52
CA LYS A 47 15.65 -5.48 7.34
C LYS A 47 15.73 -5.05 5.87
N HIS A 48 16.70 -5.55 5.11
CA HIS A 48 16.90 -5.16 3.71
C HIS A 48 15.75 -5.66 2.84
N ASN A 49 15.27 -6.89 3.04
CA ASN A 49 14.09 -7.42 2.35
C ASN A 49 12.85 -6.57 2.62
N ILE A 50 12.63 -6.18 3.88
CA ILE A 50 11.49 -5.35 4.26
C ILE A 50 11.62 -3.96 3.63
N GLN A 51 12.80 -3.34 3.66
CA GLN A 51 13.03 -2.04 3.02
C GLN A 51 12.79 -2.09 1.51
N ALA A 52 13.24 -3.15 0.84
CA ALA A 52 12.95 -3.34 -0.58
C ALA A 52 11.44 -3.43 -0.85
N ARG A 53 10.71 -4.13 0.02
CA ARG A 53 9.24 -4.22 -0.10
C ARG A 53 8.56 -2.87 0.11
N LEU A 54 8.98 -2.08 1.10
CA LEU A 54 8.47 -0.73 1.34
C LEU A 54 8.77 0.22 0.17
N LYS A 55 9.92 0.10 -0.50
CA LYS A 55 10.20 0.85 -1.73
C LYS A 55 9.28 0.47 -2.89
N THR A 56 8.91 -0.81 -3.01
CA THR A 56 7.91 -1.24 -3.99
C THR A 56 6.55 -0.61 -3.68
N TRP A 57 6.19 -0.52 -2.39
CA TRP A 57 4.95 0.10 -1.95
C TRP A 57 4.89 1.59 -2.30
N GLU A 58 6.01 2.30 -2.11
CA GLU A 58 6.19 3.69 -2.53
C GLU A 58 5.91 3.87 -4.02
N LYS A 59 6.57 3.08 -4.87
CA LYS A 59 6.33 3.14 -6.32
C LYS A 59 4.88 2.88 -6.70
N HIS A 60 4.23 1.91 -6.05
CA HIS A 60 2.82 1.64 -6.29
C HIS A 60 1.93 2.82 -5.86
N TYR A 61 2.24 3.42 -4.71
CA TYR A 61 1.53 4.61 -4.24
C TYR A 61 1.72 5.79 -5.19
N ASP A 62 2.94 6.07 -5.64
CA ASP A 62 3.22 7.17 -6.58
C ASP A 62 2.42 7.05 -7.88
N ILE A 63 2.16 5.82 -8.33
CA ILE A 63 1.31 5.54 -9.50
C ILE A 63 -0.17 5.75 -9.16
N LEU A 64 -0.61 5.26 -8.00
CA LEU A 64 -2.03 5.26 -7.62
C LEU A 64 -2.50 6.62 -7.06
N HIS A 65 -1.64 7.40 -6.44
CA HIS A 65 -1.97 8.64 -5.76
C HIS A 65 -2.52 9.72 -6.72
N PRO A 66 -1.93 9.99 -7.91
CA PRO A 66 -2.53 10.89 -8.89
C PRO A 66 -3.90 10.38 -9.41
N LEU A 67 -4.07 9.06 -9.54
CA LEU A 67 -5.35 8.44 -9.92
C LEU A 67 -6.41 8.63 -8.83
N LEU A 68 -6.00 8.60 -7.55
CA LEU A 68 -6.87 8.79 -6.40
C LEU A 68 -7.21 10.28 -6.16
N ILE A 69 -6.26 11.21 -6.30
CA ILE A 69 -6.51 12.66 -6.15
C ILE A 69 -7.45 13.18 -7.23
N SER A 70 -7.40 12.63 -8.44
CA SER A 70 -8.35 12.94 -9.50
C SER A 70 -9.74 12.32 -9.28
N CYS A 71 -10.00 11.69 -8.13
CA CYS A 71 -11.33 11.25 -7.70
C CYS A 71 -11.98 12.33 -6.83
N ASN A 72 -13.00 12.99 -7.36
CA ASN A 72 -13.77 14.03 -6.65
C ASN A 72 -15.09 13.46 -6.11
N SER A 73 -15.83 14.20 -5.27
CA SER A 73 -17.17 13.75 -4.83
C SER A 73 -18.11 13.56 -6.03
N GLY A 74 -18.77 12.40 -6.12
CA GLY A 74 -19.51 11.96 -7.32
C GLY A 74 -18.67 11.17 -8.34
N SER A 75 -17.39 10.89 -8.02
CA SER A 75 -16.47 10.17 -8.88
C SER A 75 -16.90 8.72 -9.13
N PRO A 76 -16.79 8.23 -10.37
CA PRO A 76 -17.02 6.83 -10.71
C PRO A 76 -15.97 5.86 -10.13
N ILE A 77 -14.99 6.38 -9.39
CA ILE A 77 -13.98 5.60 -8.68
C ILE A 77 -13.88 6.17 -7.26
N THR A 78 -14.04 5.31 -6.26
CA THR A 78 -14.03 5.68 -4.84
C THR A 78 -13.19 4.71 -4.01
N TRP A 79 -12.64 5.14 -2.88
CA TRP A 79 -12.00 4.24 -1.94
C TRP A 79 -13.02 3.66 -0.96
N ASP A 80 -13.15 2.33 -0.92
CA ASP A 80 -13.89 1.66 0.16
C ASP A 80 -12.96 1.46 1.36
N TYR A 81 -13.15 2.31 2.36
CA TYR A 81 -12.40 2.26 3.62
C TYR A 81 -12.69 1.00 4.43
N THR A 82 -13.89 0.42 4.29
CA THR A 82 -14.34 -0.77 5.01
C THR A 82 -13.71 -2.02 4.41
N ALA A 83 -13.73 -2.14 3.09
CA ALA A 83 -13.14 -3.28 2.38
C ALA A 83 -11.64 -3.10 2.07
N GLY A 84 -11.09 -1.88 2.21
CA GLY A 84 -9.70 -1.57 1.90
C GLY A 84 -9.39 -1.80 0.42
N ARG A 85 -10.23 -1.28 -0.47
CA ARG A 85 -10.07 -1.44 -1.92
C ARG A 85 -10.63 -0.26 -2.70
N ILE A 86 -10.14 -0.08 -3.91
CA ILE A 86 -10.77 0.83 -4.88
C ILE A 86 -12.05 0.20 -5.40
N MET A 87 -13.15 0.95 -5.35
CA MET A 87 -14.42 0.63 -5.98
C MET A 87 -14.54 1.42 -7.27
N VAL A 88 -14.82 0.72 -8.36
CA VAL A 88 -15.09 1.31 -9.68
C VAL A 88 -16.58 1.15 -9.94
N HIS A 89 -17.27 2.27 -10.09
CA HIS A 89 -18.70 2.37 -10.40
C HIS A 89 -18.94 2.61 -11.90
N ASP A 90 -17.92 3.04 -12.66
CA ASP A 90 -17.95 3.16 -14.12
C ASP A 90 -16.65 2.60 -14.74
N GLU A 91 -16.81 1.49 -15.47
CA GLU A 91 -15.71 0.77 -16.12
C GLU A 91 -15.12 1.56 -17.30
N ASN A 92 -15.90 2.42 -17.97
CA ASN A 92 -15.40 3.24 -19.08
C ASN A 92 -14.43 4.30 -18.57
N VAL A 93 -14.77 4.94 -17.44
CA VAL A 93 -13.91 5.93 -16.77
C VAL A 93 -12.62 5.29 -16.27
N TRP A 94 -12.70 4.06 -15.76
CA TRP A 94 -11.52 3.26 -15.41
C TRP A 94 -10.63 2.97 -16.62
N ASN A 95 -11.22 2.49 -17.73
CA ASN A 95 -10.48 2.17 -18.95
C ASN A 95 -9.85 3.39 -19.62
N GLU A 96 -10.49 4.55 -19.58
CA GLU A 96 -9.88 5.81 -20.06
C GLU A 96 -8.69 6.23 -19.19
N ARG A 97 -8.77 6.06 -17.87
CA ARG A 97 -7.66 6.36 -16.95
C ARG A 97 -6.48 5.40 -17.14
N LEU A 98 -6.73 4.13 -17.45
CA LEU A 98 -5.67 3.17 -17.78
C LEU A 98 -4.90 3.57 -19.05
N LYS A 99 -5.56 4.21 -20.03
CA LYS A 99 -4.91 4.70 -21.25
C LYS A 99 -3.94 5.86 -20.99
N VAL A 100 -4.21 6.70 -19.99
CA VAL A 100 -3.35 7.83 -19.59
C VAL A 100 -2.09 7.34 -18.87
N CYS A 101 -2.16 6.19 -18.17
CA CYS A 101 -1.03 5.59 -17.48
C CYS A 101 -0.45 4.38 -18.23
N SER A 102 0.38 4.65 -19.25
CA SER A 102 1.20 3.63 -19.94
C SER A 102 2.03 2.73 -18.98
N CYS A 103 2.34 3.20 -17.77
CA CYS A 103 3.07 2.43 -16.74
C CYS A 103 2.26 1.32 -16.04
N LEU A 104 0.93 1.31 -16.13
CA LEU A 104 0.09 0.30 -15.43
C LEU A 104 0.12 -1.07 -16.11
N LEU A 105 0.51 -1.16 -17.39
CA LEU A 105 0.61 -2.43 -18.12
C LEU A 105 1.71 -3.36 -17.58
N THR A 106 2.74 -2.81 -16.92
CA THR A 106 3.89 -3.57 -16.38
C THR A 106 3.58 -4.21 -15.03
N LEU A 107 2.58 -3.70 -14.31
CA LEU A 107 1.99 -4.39 -13.17
C LEU A 107 0.96 -5.33 -13.75
N HIS A 108 1.10 -6.64 -13.55
CA HIS A 108 0.03 -7.63 -13.76
C HIS A 108 -1.15 -7.32 -12.82
N LEU A 109 -1.85 -6.20 -13.07
CA LEU A 109 -3.15 -5.83 -12.52
C LEU A 109 -4.23 -6.63 -13.28
N THR A 110 -3.93 -7.90 -13.54
CA THR A 110 -4.94 -8.86 -13.98
C THR A 110 -5.90 -8.99 -12.82
N ARG A 111 -7.02 -8.29 -13.00
CA ARG A 111 -8.38 -8.59 -12.59
C ARG A 111 -8.59 -10.07 -12.24
N ASP A 112 -8.02 -10.53 -11.15
CA ASP A 112 -8.62 -11.59 -10.37
C ASP A 112 -9.34 -10.87 -9.22
N GLN A 113 -10.66 -10.75 -9.41
CA GLN A 113 -11.64 -10.28 -8.42
C GLN A 113 -11.70 -8.78 -8.05
N ASN A 114 -11.59 -7.84 -8.99
CA ASN A 114 -11.99 -6.42 -8.77
C ASN A 114 -11.35 -5.75 -7.53
N THR A 115 -10.10 -6.07 -7.21
CA THR A 115 -9.46 -5.55 -6.00
C THR A 115 -8.03 -5.11 -6.26
N LEU A 116 -7.82 -3.79 -6.31
CA LEU A 116 -6.57 -3.21 -5.83
C LEU A 116 -6.60 -3.28 -4.30
N LEU A 117 -6.14 -4.39 -3.73
CA LEU A 117 -5.91 -4.52 -2.28
C LEU A 117 -4.66 -3.71 -1.91
N MET A 118 -4.75 -2.38 -2.01
CA MET A 118 -4.00 -1.56 -1.05
C MET A 118 -4.84 -1.61 0.23
N ASN A 119 -4.35 -2.20 1.30
CA ASN A 119 -5.07 -2.06 2.57
C ASN A 119 -5.22 -0.56 2.89
N SER A 120 -6.33 -0.12 3.47
CA SER A 120 -6.49 1.28 3.94
C SER A 120 -5.36 1.68 4.88
N HIS A 121 -4.93 0.73 5.70
CA HIS A 121 -3.72 0.75 6.51
C HIS A 121 -2.44 1.03 5.73
N PHE A 122 -2.31 0.48 4.53
CA PHE A 122 -1.17 0.71 3.64
C PHE A 122 -1.20 2.12 3.07
N ALA A 123 -2.34 2.59 2.57
CA ALA A 123 -2.46 3.96 2.05
C ALA A 123 -2.14 5.01 3.15
N PHE A 124 -2.65 4.79 4.37
CA PHE A 124 -2.37 5.65 5.52
C PHE A 124 -0.89 5.62 5.92
N LEU A 125 -0.27 4.44 5.93
CA LEU A 125 1.16 4.31 6.21
C LEU A 125 2.02 4.97 5.12
N MET A 126 1.63 4.82 3.84
CA MET A 126 2.32 5.43 2.70
C MET A 126 2.19 6.95 2.63
N ALA A 127 1.10 7.54 3.12
CA ALA A 127 1.00 8.98 3.29
C ALA A 127 1.93 9.54 4.39
N GLN A 128 2.48 8.67 5.25
CA GLN A 128 3.43 9.00 6.31
C GLN A 128 4.90 8.64 5.94
N PHE A 129 5.12 8.12 4.73
CA PHE A 129 6.44 7.86 4.15
C PHE A 129 6.86 9.07 3.30
#